data_AF-A0A954RX48-F1
#
_entry.id   AF-A0A954RX48-F1
#
_cell.length_a   1.000
_cell.length_b   1.000
_cell.length_c   1.000
_cell.angle_alpha   90.00
_cell.angle_beta   90.00
_cell.angle_gamma   90.00
#
_symmetry.space_group_name_H-M   'P 1'
#
loop_
_entity.id
_entity.type
_entity.pdbx_description
1 polymer ?
#
loop_
_entity_poly.entity_id
_entity_poly.type
_entity_poly.pdbx_seq_one_letter_code
_entity_poly.pdbx_strand_id
1 'polypeptide(L)'
;MTEQTRDLMATLERVLLRCWAFAFGLLMIWLVAMLTLAGVIDRIHGPMFGLTAHELDVIFYCALGALKILTLVFLFIPWLSIKLVLRRVG
;
A
#
# COMPACT_ATOMS: atom_id res chain seq x y z
N MET A 1 0.31 4.35 -31.63
CA MET A 1 -0.61 4.46 -30.48
C MET A 1 -1.72 5.40 -30.89
N THR A 2 -2.98 4.97 -30.84
CA THR A 2 -4.12 5.85 -31.15
C THR A 2 -4.33 6.86 -30.02
N GLU A 3 -4.97 7.99 -30.30
CA GLU A 3 -5.26 9.00 -29.26
C GLU A 3 -6.10 8.42 -28.12
N GLN A 4 -7.11 7.61 -28.43
CA GLN A 4 -7.93 6.93 -27.42
C GLN A 4 -7.11 6.09 -26.44
N THR A 5 -6.10 5.35 -26.92
CA THR A 5 -5.23 4.55 -26.05
C THR A 5 -4.32 5.44 -25.20
N ARG A 6 -3.85 6.58 -25.74
CA ARG A 6 -3.06 7.57 -24.98
C ARG A 6 -3.87 8.15 -23.82
N ASP A 7 -5.11 8.56 -24.08
CA ASP A 7 -5.99 9.18 -23.08
C ASP A 7 -6.38 8.20 -21.98
N LEU A 8 -6.64 6.94 -22.36
CA LEU A 8 -6.87 5.86 -21.40
C LEU A 8 -5.64 5.69 -20.48
N MET A 9 -4.45 5.58 -21.04
CA MET A 9 -3.22 5.42 -20.25
C MET A 9 -2.96 6.63 -19.34
N ALA A 10 -3.17 7.86 -19.82
CA ALA A 10 -3.03 9.07 -19.00
C ALA A 10 -4.05 9.10 -17.85
N THR A 11 -5.26 8.58 -18.06
CA THR A 11 -6.27 8.46 -17.02
C THR A 11 -5.89 7.41 -15.99
N LEU A 12 -5.47 6.21 -16.45
CA LEU A 12 -5.00 5.13 -15.60
C LEU A 12 -3.80 5.54 -14.75
N GLU A 13 -2.83 6.26 -15.32
CA GLU A 13 -1.69 6.81 -14.58
C GLU A 13 -2.18 7.64 -13.38
N ARG A 14 -3.08 8.59 -13.60
CA ARG A 14 -3.56 9.48 -12.53
C ARG A 14 -4.33 8.73 -11.44
N VAL A 15 -5.13 7.72 -11.82
CA VAL A 15 -5.88 6.88 -10.88
C VAL A 15 -4.91 6.03 -10.05
N LEU A 16 -4.00 5.31 -10.70
CA LEU A 16 -3.03 4.44 -10.02
C LEU A 16 -2.16 5.22 -9.03
N LEU A 17 -1.74 6.44 -9.37
CA LEU A 17 -0.95 7.27 -8.46
C LEU A 17 -1.74 7.68 -7.20
N ARG A 18 -3.01 8.06 -7.36
CA ARG A 18 -3.87 8.42 -6.21
C ARG A 18 -4.15 7.21 -5.34
N CYS A 19 -4.48 6.07 -5.95
CA CYS A 19 -4.67 4.80 -5.23
C CYS A 19 -3.41 4.40 -4.47
N TRP A 20 -2.24 4.50 -5.11
CA TRP A 20 -0.96 4.24 -4.45
C TRP A 20 -0.72 5.19 -3.27
N ALA A 21 -0.95 6.49 -3.45
CA ALA A 21 -0.75 7.48 -2.39
C ALA A 21 -1.67 7.21 -1.18
N PHE A 22 -2.94 6.87 -1.41
CA PHE A 22 -3.85 6.49 -0.33
C PHE A 22 -3.45 5.18 0.36
N ALA A 23 -3.11 4.15 -0.40
CA ALA A 23 -2.66 2.87 0.14
C ALA A 23 -1.37 3.02 0.96
N PHE A 24 -0.42 3.80 0.46
CA PHE A 24 0.82 4.09 1.16
C PHE A 24 0.59 4.95 2.40
N GLY A 25 -0.28 5.95 2.34
CA GLY A 25 -0.68 6.75 3.50
C GLY A 25 -1.29 5.89 4.61
N LEU A 26 -2.18 4.95 4.25
CA LEU A 26 -2.76 4.01 5.21
C LEU A 26 -1.71 3.09 5.83
N LEU A 27 -0.74 2.61 5.05
CA LEU A 27 0.41 1.84 5.57
C LEU A 27 1.23 2.64 6.58
N MET A 28 1.46 3.94 6.33
CA MET A 28 2.17 4.80 7.27
C MET A 28 1.38 5.03 8.56
N ILE A 29 0.06 5.22 8.47
CA ILE A 29 -0.82 5.32 9.63
C ILE A 29 -0.77 4.02 10.45
N TRP A 30 -0.85 2.86 9.78
CA TRP A 30 -0.72 1.56 10.44
C TRP A 30 0.62 1.42 11.15
N LEU A 31 1.73 1.73 10.47
CA LEU A 31 3.07 1.69 11.07
C LEU A 31 3.15 2.57 12.31
N VAL A 32 2.67 3.81 12.25
CA VAL A 32 2.65 4.73 13.40
C VAL A 32 1.81 4.16 14.54
N ALA A 33 0.64 3.59 14.23
CA ALA A 33 -0.22 2.95 15.22
C ALA A 33 0.49 1.78 15.92
N MET A 34 1.23 0.94 15.19
CA MET A 34 2.02 -0.14 15.79
C MET A 34 3.10 0.40 16.74
N LEU A 35 3.81 1.46 16.35
CA LEU A 35 4.88 2.03 17.16
C LEU A 35 4.39 2.77 18.41
N THR A 36 3.18 3.35 18.37
CA THR A 36 2.68 4.24 19.43
C THR A 36 1.56 3.63 20.28
N LEU A 37 0.80 2.69 19.72
CA LEU A 37 -0.37 2.06 20.36
C LEU A 37 -0.18 0.56 20.62
N ALA A 38 1.05 0.02 20.60
CA ALA A 38 1.31 -1.41 20.80
C ALA A 38 0.56 -2.01 22.01
N GLY A 39 0.60 -1.35 23.17
CA GLY A 39 -0.11 -1.81 24.38
C GLY A 39 -1.64 -1.75 24.29
N VAL A 40 -2.21 -0.88 23.46
CA VAL A 40 -3.66 -0.84 23.20
C VAL A 40 -4.06 -1.98 22.27
N ILE A 41 -3.24 -2.22 21.23
CA ILE A 41 -3.46 -3.28 20.25
C ILE A 41 -3.42 -4.65 20.95
N ASP A 42 -2.42 -4.88 21.81
CA ASP A 42 -2.29 -6.10 22.62
C ASP A 42 -3.50 -6.33 23.53
N ARG A 43 -3.93 -5.32 24.29
CA ARG A 43 -5.09 -5.44 25.19
C ARG A 43 -6.40 -5.78 24.49
N ILE A 44 -6.55 -5.39 23.22
CA ILE A 44 -7.76 -5.65 22.44
C ILE A 44 -7.65 -6.99 21.70
N HIS A 45 -6.55 -7.22 20.98
CA HIS A 45 -6.42 -8.33 20.05
C HIS A 45 -5.78 -9.58 20.70
N GLY A 46 -4.87 -9.40 21.66
CA GLY A 46 -4.25 -10.50 22.40
C GLY A 46 -5.30 -11.44 23.02
N PRO A 47 -6.22 -10.94 23.87
CA PRO A 47 -7.29 -11.77 24.45
C PRO A 47 -8.30 -12.31 23.43
N MET A 48 -8.55 -11.58 22.35
CA MET A 48 -9.48 -12.00 21.30
C MET A 48 -9.03 -13.27 20.57
N PHE A 49 -7.70 -13.44 20.42
CA PHE A 49 -7.10 -14.54 19.67
C PHE A 49 -6.22 -15.47 20.52
N GLY A 50 -6.09 -15.19 21.82
CA GLY A 50 -5.21 -15.93 22.73
C GLY A 50 -3.72 -15.78 22.39
N LEU A 51 -3.34 -14.64 21.80
CA LEU A 51 -1.98 -14.37 21.33
C LEU A 51 -1.18 -13.59 22.36
N THR A 52 0.12 -13.85 22.39
CA THR A 52 1.09 -13.00 23.09
C THR A 52 1.37 -11.71 22.31
N ALA A 53 1.81 -10.67 23.01
CA ALA A 53 2.19 -9.40 22.39
C ALA A 53 3.22 -9.57 21.26
N HIS A 54 4.17 -10.50 21.44
CA HIS A 54 5.20 -10.78 20.43
C HIS A 54 4.61 -11.42 19.17
N GLU A 55 3.73 -12.41 19.30
CA GLU A 55 3.05 -13.03 18.15
C GLU A 55 2.23 -12.00 17.38
N LEU A 56 1.56 -11.11 18.11
CA LEU A 56 0.80 -10.02 17.54
C LEU A 56 1.71 -9.08 16.72
N ASP A 57 2.83 -8.62 17.29
CA ASP A 57 3.81 -7.79 16.60
C ASP A 57 4.33 -8.45 15.31
N VAL A 58 4.65 -9.74 15.37
CA VAL A 58 5.12 -10.50 14.21
C VAL A 58 4.04 -10.55 13.12
N ILE A 59 2.79 -10.86 13.48
CA ILE A 59 1.67 -10.93 12.52
C ILE A 59 1.45 -9.56 11.86
N PHE A 60 1.39 -8.49 12.66
CA PHE A 60 1.15 -7.15 12.14
C PHE A 60 2.31 -6.64 11.30
N TYR A 61 3.55 -6.92 11.68
CA TYR A 61 4.73 -6.55 10.90
C TYR A 61 4.78 -7.30 9.56
N CYS A 62 4.48 -8.60 9.56
CA CYS A 62 4.34 -9.40 8.35
C CYS A 62 3.23 -8.87 7.43
N ALA A 63 2.05 -8.55 8.00
CA ALA A 63 0.93 -7.97 7.25
C ALA A 63 1.30 -6.61 6.64
N LEU A 64 1.99 -5.75 7.40
CA LEU A 64 2.50 -4.47 6.91
C LEU A 64 3.47 -4.66 5.74
N GLY A 65 4.40 -5.62 5.85
CA GLY A 65 5.33 -5.98 4.78
C GLY A 65 4.63 -6.49 3.52
N ALA A 66 3.67 -7.41 3.68
CA ALA A 66 2.91 -7.97 2.56
C ALA A 66 2.08 -6.90 1.83
N LEU A 67 1.37 -6.05 2.57
CA LEU A 67 0.58 -4.95 1.99
C LEU A 67 1.47 -3.88 1.35
N LYS A 68 2.65 -3.62 1.89
CA LYS A 68 3.66 -2.75 1.26
C LYS A 68 4.09 -3.31 -0.10
N ILE A 69 4.39 -4.60 -0.18
CA ILE A 69 4.74 -5.25 -1.46
C ILE A 69 3.57 -5.18 -2.43
N LEU A 70 2.35 -5.51 -1.99
CA LEU A 70 1.15 -5.46 -2.81
C LEU A 70 0.90 -4.04 -3.38
N THR A 71 1.02 -3.02 -2.52
CA THR A 71 0.87 -1.61 -2.89
C THR A 71 1.90 -1.20 -3.95
N LEU A 72 3.15 -1.66 -3.84
CA LEU A 72 4.18 -1.37 -4.82
C LEU A 72 3.93 -2.11 -6.15
N VAL A 73 3.68 -3.42 -6.09
CA VAL A 73 3.55 -4.28 -7.27
C VAL A 73 2.30 -3.98 -8.09
N PHE A 74 1.17 -3.74 -7.44
CA PHE A 74 -0.11 -3.56 -8.14
C PHE A 74 -0.48 -2.11 -8.42
N LEU A 75 0.11 -1.14 -7.73
CA LEU A 75 -0.22 0.28 -7.92
C LEU A 75 0.97 1.10 -8.42
N PHE A 76 2.11 1.05 -7.72
CA PHE A 76 3.26 1.89 -8.06
C PHE A 76 3.96 1.46 -9.36
N ILE A 77 4.28 0.17 -9.51
CA ILE A 77 4.97 -0.34 -10.69
C ILE A 77 4.14 -0.15 -11.96
N PRO A 78 2.82 -0.43 -11.98
CA PRO A 78 1.98 -0.15 -13.15
C PRO A 78 1.92 1.34 -13.47
N TRP A 79 1.78 2.21 -12.45
CA TRP A 79 1.86 3.66 -12.65
C TRP A 79 3.18 4.08 -13.31
N LEU A 80 4.31 3.61 -12.77
CA LEU A 80 5.63 3.96 -13.25
C LEU A 80 5.84 3.48 -14.68
N SER A 81 5.39 2.26 -14.98
CA SER A 81 5.46 1.67 -16.32
C SER A 81 4.69 2.50 -17.35
N ILE A 82 3.44 2.88 -17.04
CA ILE A 82 2.62 3.73 -17.91
C ILE A 82 3.28 5.10 -18.11
N LYS A 83 3.75 5.72 -17.03
CA LYS A 83 4.41 7.03 -17.08
C LYS A 83 5.66 7.02 -17.97
N LEU A 84 6.46 5.96 -17.90
CA LEU A 84 7.63 5.80 -18.77
C LEU A 84 7.25 5.64 -20.24
N VAL A 85 6.20 4.89 -20.54
CA VAL A 85 5.67 4.75 -21.91
C VAL A 85 5.15 6.09 -22.45
N LEU A 86 4.35 6.82 -21.67
CA LEU A 86 3.82 8.12 -22.08
C LEU A 86 4.91 9.16 -22.33
N ARG A 87 5.98 9.15 -21.53
CA ARG A 87 7.15 10.03 -21.70
C ARG A 87 7.98 9.71 -22.94
N ARG A 88 8.08 8.44 -23.32
CA ARG A 88 8.87 8.02 -24.50
C ARG A 88 8.18 8.38 -25.82
N VAL A 89 6.85 8.45 -25.82
CA VAL A 89 6.03 8.69 -27.03
C VAL A 89 5.52 10.15 -27.08
N GLY A 90 5.91 10.99 -26.12
CA GLY A 90 5.56 12.42 -26.06
C GLY A 90 6.66 13.31 -26.60
#